data_AF-A0A1H9MMQ5-F1
#
_entry.id   AF-A0A1H9MMQ5-F1
#
_cell.length_a   1.000
_cell.length_b   1.000
_cell.length_c   1.000
_cell.angle_alpha   90.00
_cell.angle_beta   90.00
_cell.angle_gamma   90.00
#
_symmetry.space_group_name_H-M   'P 1'
#
loop_
_entity.id
_entity.type
_entity.pdbx_description
1 polymer ?
#
loop_
_entity_poly.entity_id
_entity_poly.type
_entity_poly.pdbx_seq_one_letter_code
_entity_poly.pdbx_strand_id
1 'polypeptide(L)' 'MSTKTQENLTLKIESVRQEMLEAGMKLGLNHPNTIDLSHKLDQLLNKYQGLK' A
#
# COMPACT_ATOMS: atom_id res chain seq x y z
N MET A 1 21.96 8.63 11.94
CA MET A 1 20.50 8.67 12.12
C MET A 1 19.85 8.60 10.74
N SER A 2 19.46 7.42 10.26
CA SER A 2 18.96 7.27 8.87
C SER A 2 17.75 6.34 8.71
N THR A 3 17.09 5.88 9.80
CA THR A 3 16.02 4.86 9.70
C THR A 3 14.60 5.42 9.48
N LYS A 4 14.37 6.72 9.73
CA LYS A 4 13.02 7.32 9.75
C LYS A 4 12.23 7.18 8.44
N THR A 5 12.91 7.16 7.28
CA THR A 5 12.24 7.15 5.98
C THR A 5 11.70 5.77 5.61
N GLN A 6 12.43 4.70 5.94
CA GLN A 6 11.95 3.33 5.69
C GLN A 6 10.79 2.98 6.61
N GLU A 7 10.88 3.34 7.90
CA GLU A 7 9.81 3.08 8.87
C GLU A 7 8.50 3.76 8.45
N ASN A 8 8.56 5.01 7.96
CA ASN A 8 7.38 5.73 7.48
C ASN A 8 6.77 5.07 6.23
N LEU A 9 7.61 4.58 5.31
CA LEU A 9 7.15 3.93 4.09
C LEU A 9 6.49 2.57 4.39
N THR A 10 7.05 1.79 5.31
CA THR A 10 6.47 0.52 5.76
C THR A 10 5.10 0.73 6.42
N LEU A 11 4.97 1.73 7.29
CA LEU A 11 3.67 2.07 7.89
C LEU A 11 2.62 2.45 6.85
N LYS A 12 3.05 3.16 5.80
CA LYS A 12 2.15 3.56 4.70
C LYS A 12 1.74 2.38 3.83
N ILE A 13 2.64 1.44 3.57
CA ILE A 13 2.35 0.17 2.87
C ILE A 13 1.31 -0.63 3.65
N GLU A 14 1.51 -0.80 4.96
CA GLU A 14 0.59 -1.57 5.79
C GLU A 14 -0.79 -0.90 5.90
N SER A 15 -0.85 0.44 6.00
CA SER A 15 -2.12 1.18 5.96
C SER A 15 -2.89 0.93 4.66
N VAL A 16 -2.25 1.14 3.51
CA VAL A 16 -2.89 0.97 2.20
C VAL A 16 -3.28 -0.49 1.96
N ARG A 17 -2.51 -1.44 2.49
CA ARG A 17 -2.83 -2.87 2.44
C ARG A 17 -4.10 -3.18 3.23
N GLN A 18 -4.25 -2.64 4.44
CA GLN A 18 -5.48 -2.80 5.24
C GLN A 18 -6.69 -2.19 4.51
N GLU A 19 -6.55 -0.97 3.99
CA GLU A 19 -7.60 -0.30 3.22
C GLU A 19 -8.02 -1.13 1.99
N MET A 20 -7.07 -1.72 1.27
CA MET A 20 -7.34 -2.59 0.11
C MET A 20 -8.08 -3.86 0.51
N LEU A 21 -7.70 -4.50 1.63
CA LEU A 21 -8.39 -5.68 2.13
C LEU A 21 -9.82 -5.36 2.55
N GLU A 22 -10.02 -4.26 3.27
CA GLU A 22 -11.36 -3.79 3.65
C GLU A 22 -12.22 -3.45 2.43
N ALA A 23 -11.65 -2.76 1.44
CA ALA A 23 -12.34 -2.45 0.19
C ALA A 23 -12.67 -3.74 -0.60
N GLY A 24 -11.74 -4.69 -0.66
CA GLY A 24 -11.96 -5.99 -1.29
C GLY A 24 -13.07 -6.80 -0.63
N MET A 25 -13.18 -6.75 0.69
CA MET A 25 -14.26 -7.40 1.45
C MET A 25 -15.60 -6.68 1.31
N LYS A 26 -15.62 -5.34 1.34
CA LYS A 26 -16.85 -4.53 1.32
C LYS A 26 -17.42 -4.29 -0.09
N LEU A 27 -16.53 -4.05 -1.05
CA LEU A 27 -16.88 -3.60 -2.41
C LEU A 27 -16.56 -4.65 -3.49
N GLY A 28 -15.71 -5.63 -3.16
CA GLY A 28 -15.21 -6.63 -4.10
C GLY A 28 -13.85 -6.26 -4.70
N LEU A 29 -13.14 -7.28 -5.19
CA LEU A 29 -11.79 -7.14 -5.74
C LEU A 29 -11.76 -6.37 -7.08
N ASN A 30 -12.85 -6.43 -7.86
CA ASN A 30 -12.99 -5.71 -9.12
C ASN A 30 -13.54 -4.29 -8.97
N HIS A 31 -13.83 -3.84 -7.76
CA HIS A 31 -14.32 -2.49 -7.56
C HIS A 31 -13.20 -1.49 -7.90
N PRO A 32 -13.48 -0.39 -8.62
CA PRO A 32 -12.46 0.60 -9.01
C PRO A 32 -11.65 1.12 -7.82
N ASN A 33 -12.28 1.27 -6.65
CA ASN A 33 -11.59 1.65 -5.41
C ASN A 33 -10.56 0.61 -4.94
N THR A 34 -10.89 -0.69 -5.03
CA THR A 34 -9.97 -1.78 -4.64
C THR A 34 -8.81 -1.88 -5.63
N ILE A 35 -9.08 -1.65 -6.92
CA ILE A 35 -8.07 -1.60 -7.98
C ILE A 35 -7.13 -0.41 -7.78
N ASP A 36 -7.65 0.79 -7.49
CA ASP A 36 -6.84 1.98 -7.20
C ASP A 36 -5.93 1.76 -5.99
N LEU A 37 -6.48 1.19 -4.91
CA LEU A 37 -5.71 0.81 -3.72
C LEU A 37 -4.61 -0.22 -4.04
N SER A 38 -4.86 -1.17 -4.94
CA SER A 38 -3.86 -2.13 -5.41
C SER A 38 -2.72 -1.43 -6.18
N HIS A 39 -3.03 -0.51 -7.10
CA HIS A 39 -2.02 0.28 -7.80
C HIS A 39 -1.20 1.15 -6.85
N LYS A 40 -1.85 1.76 -5.86
CA LYS A 40 -1.19 2.59 -4.85
C LYS A 40 -0.25 1.76 -3.97
N LEU A 41 -0.68 0.55 -3.59
CA LEU A 41 0.14 -0.39 -2.85
C LEU A 41 1.38 -0.81 -3.66
N ASP A 42 1.19 -1.16 -4.93
CA ASP A 42 2.28 -1.52 -5.84
C ASP A 42 3.32 -0.39 -5.99
N GLN A 43 2.87 0.85 -6.16
CA GLN A 43 3.77 2.01 -6.20
C GLN A 43 4.57 2.21 -4.91
N LEU A 44 3.97 1.96 -3.75
CA LEU A 44 4.65 2.07 -2.46
C LEU A 44 5.68 0.94 -2.29
N LEU A 45 5.34 -0.28 -2.70
CA LEU A 45 6.25 -1.43 -2.70
C LEU A 45 7.44 -1.22 -3.64
N ASN A 46 7.21 -0.71 -4.85
CA ASN A 46 8.27 -0.37 -5.80
C ASN A 46 9.21 0.70 -5.23
N LYS A 47 8.68 1.74 -4.57
CA LYS A 47 9.49 2.74 -3.86
C LYS A 47 10.30 2.13 -2.72
N TYR A 48 9.72 1.18 -1.99
CA TYR A 48 10.40 0.51 -0.89
C TYR A 48 11.50 -0.43 -1.39
N GLN A 49 11.28 -1.13 -2.49
CA GLN A 49 12.28 -1.99 -3.14
C GLN A 49 13.40 -1.17 -3.79
N GLY A 50 13.10 -0.02 -4.40
CA GLY A 50 14.11 0.87 -4.97
C GLY A 50 14.95 1.62 -3.93
N LEU A 51 14.55 1.63 -2.66
CA LEU A 51 15.34 2.12 -1.53
C LEU A 51 16.33 1.09 -0.97
N LYS A 52 16.27 -0.16 -1.45
CA LYS A 52 17.07 -1.30 -0.98
C LYS A 52 18.25 -1.56 -1.92
#